data_AF-A0A2T4J779-F1
#
_entry.id   AF-A0A2T4J779-F1
#
_cell.length_a   1.000
_cell.length_b   1.000
_cell.length_c   1.000
_cell.angle_alpha   90.00
_cell.angle_beta   90.00
_cell.angle_gamma   90.00
#
_symmetry.space_group_name_H-M   'P 1'
#
loop_
_entity.id
_entity.type
_entity.pdbx_description
1 polymer ?
#
loop_
_entity_poly.entity_id
_entity_poly.type
_entity_poly.pdbx_seq_one_letter_code
_entity_poly.pdbx_strand_id
1 'polypeptide(L)' 'MVLTEHRGEFRPVDPIDAAIALHGARKVLVAALLALLRGRMRKARPPDARRLNNHLRADIGLPPLPPAPHTLHGGPSYWR' A
#
# COMPACT_ATOMS: atom_id res chain seq x y z
N MET A 1 -16.93 -50.27 0.87
CA MET A 1 -15.60 -49.63 0.81
C MET A 1 -15.79 -48.17 1.19
N VAL A 2 -15.66 -47.84 2.47
CA VAL A 2 -15.92 -46.49 3.00
C VAL A 2 -14.63 -45.70 2.83
N LEU A 3 -14.64 -44.72 1.92
CA LEU A 3 -13.60 -43.70 1.84
C LEU A 3 -13.80 -42.78 3.04
N THR A 4 -13.12 -43.07 4.15
CA THR A 4 -12.92 -42.09 5.21
C THR A 4 -12.11 -40.95 4.61
N GLU A 5 -12.79 -39.89 4.20
CA GLU A 5 -12.15 -38.61 3.92
C GLU A 5 -11.39 -38.20 5.19
N HIS A 6 -10.08 -38.38 5.18
CA HIS A 6 -9.20 -37.61 6.05
C HIS A 6 -9.25 -36.17 5.57
N ARG A 7 -10.31 -35.45 5.95
CA ARG A 7 -10.30 -33.99 5.98
C ARG A 7 -9.28 -33.61 7.03
N GLY A 8 -8.03 -33.48 6.61
CA GLY A 8 -6.99 -32.88 7.42
C GLY A 8 -7.52 -31.51 7.83
N GLU A 9 -7.91 -31.37 9.09
CA GLU A 9 -8.04 -30.06 9.70
C GLU A 9 -6.69 -29.37 9.49
N PHE A 10 -6.63 -28.45 8.53
CA PHE A 10 -5.58 -27.46 8.50
C PHE A 10 -5.80 -26.60 9.74
N ARG A 11 -5.31 -27.05 10.89
CA ARG A 11 -5.21 -26.21 12.07
C ARG A 11 -4.26 -25.09 11.69
N PRO A 12 -4.76 -23.86 11.44
CA PRO A 12 -3.89 -22.76 11.12
C PRO A 12 -3.04 -22.58 12.38
N VAL A 13 -1.75 -22.88 12.29
CA VAL A 13 -0.83 -22.56 13.37
C VAL A 13 -0.95 -21.05 13.56
N ASP A 14 -1.23 -20.60 14.78
CA ASP A 14 -1.36 -19.18 15.03
C ASP A 14 -0.07 -18.50 14.53
N PRO A 15 -0.16 -17.53 13.61
CA PRO A 15 1.03 -16.89 13.03
C PRO A 15 1.92 -16.24 14.10
N ILE A 16 1.36 -15.83 15.24
CA ILE A 16 2.14 -15.31 16.37
C ILE A 16 2.93 -16.45 17.03
N ASP A 17 2.30 -17.60 17.27
CA ASP A 17 2.97 -18.76 17.85
C ASP A 17 4.08 -19.27 16.93
N ALA A 18 3.85 -19.31 15.63
CA ALA A 18 4.86 -19.65 14.63
C ALA A 18 6.04 -18.65 14.65
N ALA A 19 5.75 -17.36 14.78
CA ALA A 19 6.80 -16.34 14.87
C ALA A 19 7.63 -16.47 16.16
N ILE A 20 6.99 -16.78 17.29
CA ILE A 20 7.64 -17.03 18.58
C ILE A 20 8.51 -18.28 18.50
N ALA A 21 8.02 -19.37 17.91
CA ALA A 21 8.78 -20.60 17.75
C ALA A 21 10.04 -20.39 16.89
N LEU A 22 9.93 -19.59 15.81
CA LEU A 22 11.03 -19.37 14.87
C LEU A 22 12.07 -18.34 15.37
N HIS A 23 11.66 -17.32 16.12
CA HIS A 23 12.52 -16.18 16.47
C HIS A 23 12.74 -16.00 17.99
N GLY A 24 11.93 -16.65 18.81
CA GLY A 24 11.88 -16.50 20.26
C GLY A 24 11.01 -15.32 20.72
N ALA A 25 10.34 -15.52 21.86
CA ALA A 25 9.38 -14.55 22.41
C ALA A 25 9.95 -13.14 22.62
N ARG A 26 11.21 -13.03 23.06
CA ARG A 26 11.87 -11.73 23.29
C ARG A 26 11.99 -10.91 22.01
N LYS A 27 12.34 -11.53 20.88
CA LYS A 27 12.48 -10.83 19.59
C LYS A 27 11.11 -10.39 19.07
N VAL A 28 10.10 -11.25 19.18
CA VAL A 28 8.72 -10.94 18.80
C VAL A 28 8.17 -9.78 19.64
N LEU A 29 8.38 -9.79 20.96
CA LEU A 29 7.94 -8.72 21.86
C LEU A 29 8.59 -7.38 21.51
N VAL A 30 9.91 -7.35 21.30
CA VAL A 30 10.61 -6.12 20.90
C VAL A 30 10.11 -5.63 19.55
N ALA A 31 9.90 -6.52 18.58
CA ALA A 31 9.36 -6.15 17.27
C ALA A 31 7.94 -5.57 17.38
N ALA A 32 7.08 -6.15 18.22
CA ALA A 32 5.73 -5.64 18.48
C ALA A 32 5.77 -4.25 19.14
N LEU A 33 6.63 -4.04 20.13
CA LEU A 33 6.83 -2.74 20.77
C LEU A 33 7.32 -1.68 19.76
N LEU A 34 8.33 -2.02 18.95
CA LEU A 34 8.83 -1.15 17.90
C LEU A 34 7.76 -0.85 16.84
N ALA A 35 6.92 -1.83 16.48
CA ALA A 35 5.82 -1.65 15.55
C ALA A 35 4.75 -0.70 16.12
N LEU A 36 4.41 -0.81 17.41
CA LEU A 36 3.48 0.09 18.08
C LEU A 36 4.01 1.54 18.09
N LEU A 37 5.28 1.71 18.46
CA LEU A 37 5.94 3.03 18.47
C LEU A 37 6.05 3.60 17.05
N ARG A 38 6.38 2.77 16.05
CA ARG A 38 6.56 3.19 14.65
C ARG A 38 5.24 3.38 13.90
N GLY A 39 4.19 2.67 14.28
CA GLY A 39 2.85 2.79 13.71
C GLY A 39 2.26 4.19 13.87
N ARG A 40 2.58 4.87 14.98
CA ARG A 40 2.20 6.28 15.19
C ARG A 40 2.87 7.24 14.20
N MET A 41 4.06 6.90 13.70
CA MET A 41 4.77 7.72 12.70
C MET A 41 4.46 7.35 11.25
N ARG A 42 3.95 6.13 11.02
CA ARG A 42 3.60 5.61 9.69
C ARG A 42 2.11 5.73 9.40
N LYS A 43 1.49 6.89 9.69
CA LYS A 43 0.29 7.27 8.93
C LYS A 43 0.77 7.38 7.49
N ALA A 44 0.56 6.32 6.71
CA ALA A 44 1.03 6.21 5.33
C ALA A 44 0.74 7.54 4.66
N ARG A 45 1.80 8.29 4.32
CA ARG A 45 1.63 9.60 3.71
C ARG A 45 0.68 9.39 2.54
N PRO A 46 -0.50 10.05 2.52
CA PRO A 46 -1.43 9.87 1.43
C PRO A 46 -0.66 10.07 0.12
N PRO A 47 -0.89 9.22 -0.91
CA PRO A 47 -0.28 9.45 -2.21
C PRO A 47 -0.51 10.91 -2.60
N ASP A 48 0.55 11.58 -3.05
CA ASP A 48 0.53 13.01 -3.30
C ASP A 48 -0.66 13.36 -4.20
N ALA A 49 -1.60 14.16 -3.69
CA ALA A 49 -2.82 14.53 -4.39
C ALA A 49 -2.53 15.28 -5.71
N ARG A 50 -1.33 15.84 -5.87
CA ARG A 50 -0.85 16.46 -7.12
C ARG A 50 -0.54 15.45 -8.22
N ARG A 51 -0.34 14.18 -7.88
CA ARG A 51 -0.12 13.08 -8.83
C ARG A 51 -1.42 12.38 -9.25
N LEU A 52 -2.56 12.82 -8.72
CA LEU A 52 -3.85 12.20 -8.98
C LEU A 52 -4.46 12.75 -10.28
N ASN A 53 -4.95 11.86 -11.14
CA ASN A 53 -5.65 12.25 -12.37
C ASN A 53 -6.97 12.99 -12.04
N ASN A 54 -7.43 13.88 -12.92
CA ASN A 54 -8.63 14.69 -12.74
C ASN A 54 -9.89 13.85 -12.46
N HIS A 55 -10.01 12.65 -13.04
CA HIS A 55 -11.11 11.74 -12.75
C HIS A 55 -11.12 11.29 -11.28
N LEU A 56 -9.98 10.79 -10.77
CA LEU A 56 -9.84 10.38 -9.37
C LEU A 56 -9.98 11.55 -8.40
N ARG A 57 -9.62 12.77 -8.81
CA ARG A 57 -9.82 13.99 -8.01
C ARG A 57 -11.30 14.34 -7.88
N ALA A 58 -12.08 14.20 -8.93
CA ALA A 58 -13.53 14.40 -8.89
C ALA A 58 -14.21 13.43 -7.91
N ASP A 59 -13.80 12.16 -7.92
CA ASP A 59 -14.37 11.11 -7.06
C ASP A 59 -14.19 11.39 -5.56
N ILE A 60 -13.16 12.15 -5.18
CA ILE A 60 -12.85 12.51 -3.78
C ILE A 60 -13.08 14.00 -3.48
N GLY A 61 -13.73 14.74 -4.39
CA GLY A 61 -14.10 16.15 -4.19
C GLY A 61 -12.94 17.15 -4.26
N LEU A 62 -11.82 16.78 -4.88
CA LEU A 62 -10.70 17.69 -5.14
C LEU A 62 -10.94 18.51 -6.42
N PRO A 63 -10.51 19.79 -6.47
CA PRO A 63 -10.56 20.58 -7.69
C PRO A 63 -9.69 19.96 -8.79
N PRO A 64 -9.94 20.18 -10.10
CA PRO A 64 -9.09 19.67 -11.17
C PRO A 64 -7.70 20.33 -11.19
N LEU A 65 -6.73 19.69 -11.85
CA LEU A 65 -5.39 20.26 -12.05
C LEU A 65 -5.49 21.22 -13.25
N PRO A 66 -4.87 22.42 -13.20
CA PRO A 66 -4.84 23.30 -14.36
C PRO A 66 -4.24 22.56 -15.57
N PRO A 67 -4.74 22.80 -16.78
CA PRO A 67 -4.16 22.20 -17.98
C PRO A 67 -2.68 22.55 -18.03
N ALA A 68 -1.85 21.54 -18.35
CA ALA A 68 -0.43 21.78 -18.56
C ALA A 68 -0.27 22.95 -19.55
N PRO A 69 0.63 23.90 -19.28
CA PRO A 69 0.88 24.98 -20.22
C PRO A 69 1.19 24.34 -21.57
N HIS A 70 0.42 24.70 -22.58
CA HIS A 70 0.74 24.40 -23.96
C HIS A 70 2.05 25.13 -24.23
N THR A 71 3.19 24.48 -23.98
CA THR A 71 4.44 24.95 -24.55
C THR A 71 4.22 24.95 -26.04
N LEU A 72 4.11 26.17 -26.57
CA LEU A 72 3.80 26.51 -27.94
C LEU A 72 4.49 25.50 -28.86
N HIS A 73 3.70 24.63 -29.49
CA HIS A 73 4.13 23.95 -30.70
C HIS A 73 4.07 24.97 -31.86
N GLY A 74 4.75 26.10 -31.67
CA GLY A 74 5.03 27.11 -32.66
C GLY A 74 6.43 26.85 -33.16
N GLY A 75 6.57 25.84 -34.02
CA GLY A 75 7.78 25.70 -34.83
C GLY A 75 7.96 26.98 -35.67
N PRO A 76 9.19 27.48 -35.85
CA PRO A 76 9.40 28.69 -36.63
C PRO A 76 9.05 28.43 -38.09
N SER A 77 7.93 28.99 -38.54
CA SER A 77 7.58 29.11 -39.96
C SER A 77 8.35 30.28 -40.58
N TYR A 78 9.64 30.09 -40.85
CA TYR A 78 10.39 30.93 -41.79
C TYR A 78 11.16 30.02 -42.76
N TRP A 79 10.56 29.68 -43.89
CA TRP A 79 11.30 29.30 -45.10
C TRP A 79 10.44 29.73 -46.29
N ARG A 80 10.76 30.92 -46.81
CA ARG A 80 10.43 31.36 -48.16
C ARG A 80 11.63 32.12 -48.70
#